data_AF-A0A815KH06-F1
#
_entry.id   AF-A0A815KH06-F1
#
_cell.length_a   1.000
_cell.length_b   1.000
_cell.length_c   1.000
_cell.angle_alpha   90.00
_cell.angle_beta   90.00
_cell.angle_gamma   90.00
#
_symmetry.space_group_name_H-M   'P 1'
#
loop_
_entity.id
_entity.type
_entity.pdbx_description
1 polymer ?
#
loop_
_entity_poly.entity_id
_entity_poly.type
_entity_poly.pdbx_seq_one_letter_code
_entity_poly.pdbx_strand_id
1 'polypeptide(L)'
;GNLLVWDPNIIDQQLFKENKEDYIRSTMRDNMQLFVNALWKLPIERKDDVIVAKLPEAKTNVPRAKPLPKPKPLTKWQKFAQSKGIVKHKKDKFEWDEANKEWRRRYGYKKANDDSKDWVIELPGNAEAAVTIMTVSLKYCLFHLLTLTSFNH
;
A
#
# COMPACT_ATOMS: atom_id res chain seq x y z
N GLY A 1 -21.00 3.07 -17.69
CA GLY A 1 -20.74 2.89 -16.24
C GLY A 1 -21.60 3.71 -15.31
N ASN A 2 -22.09 4.90 -15.70
CA ASN A 2 -22.69 5.85 -14.75
C ASN A 2 -24.20 5.68 -14.52
N LEU A 3 -24.83 4.64 -15.09
CA LEU A 3 -26.28 4.41 -15.02
C LEU A 3 -27.11 5.67 -15.34
N LEU A 4 -26.68 6.40 -16.37
CA LEU A 4 -27.22 7.69 -16.76
C LEU A 4 -27.89 7.58 -18.13
N VAL A 5 -29.06 8.22 -18.26
CA VAL A 5 -29.78 8.44 -19.52
C VAL A 5 -29.75 9.92 -19.82
N TRP A 6 -29.42 10.28 -21.06
CA TRP A 6 -29.51 11.65 -21.55
C TRP A 6 -30.57 11.70 -22.63
N ASP A 7 -31.63 12.47 -22.36
CA ASP A 7 -32.77 12.66 -23.26
C ASP A 7 -32.69 14.06 -23.90
N PRO A 8 -32.43 14.17 -25.22
CA PRO A 8 -32.36 15.45 -25.92
C PRO A 8 -33.73 16.02 -26.35
N ASN A 9 -34.84 15.33 -26.06
CA ASN A 9 -36.16 15.77 -26.49
C ASN A 9 -36.54 17.14 -25.89
N ILE A 10 -37.29 17.93 -26.67
CA ILE A 10 -37.76 19.25 -26.25
C ILE A 10 -38.91 19.08 -25.25
N ILE A 11 -38.88 19.86 -24.17
CA ILE A 11 -39.93 19.86 -23.15
C ILE A 11 -41.10 20.73 -23.61
N ASP A 12 -42.32 20.16 -23.61
CA ASP A 12 -43.55 20.93 -23.84
C ASP A 12 -43.87 21.78 -22.59
N GLN A 13 -43.67 23.09 -22.71
CA GLN A 13 -43.84 24.01 -21.59
C GLN A 13 -45.31 24.23 -21.18
N GLN A 14 -46.26 24.04 -22.09
CA GLN A 14 -47.68 24.23 -21.78
C GLN A 14 -48.18 23.05 -20.95
N LEU A 15 -47.94 21.84 -21.47
CA LEU A 15 -48.32 20.61 -20.79
C LEU A 15 -47.61 20.43 -19.44
N PHE A 16 -46.34 20.84 -19.36
CA PHE A 16 -45.58 20.84 -18.10
C PHE A 16 -46.17 21.77 -17.04
N LYS A 17 -46.75 22.91 -17.42
CA LYS A 17 -47.38 23.84 -16.48
C LYS A 17 -48.77 23.38 -16.05
N GLU A 18 -49.52 22.78 -16.96
CA GLU A 18 -50.88 22.30 -16.71
C GLU A 18 -50.88 21.06 -15.80
N ASN A 19 -50.08 20.04 -16.11
CA ASN A 19 -50.06 18.75 -15.41
C ASN A 19 -48.63 18.28 -15.13
N LYS A 20 -47.92 19.06 -14.30
CA LYS A 20 -46.50 18.86 -13.99
C LYS A 20 -46.12 17.44 -13.57
N GLU A 21 -46.80 16.89 -12.56
CA GLU A 21 -46.41 15.60 -11.96
C GLU A 21 -46.65 14.43 -12.92
N ASP A 22 -47.79 14.42 -13.62
CA ASP A 22 -48.12 13.36 -14.56
C ASP A 22 -47.24 13.41 -15.81
N TYR A 23 -46.91 14.62 -16.28
CA TYR A 23 -45.96 14.81 -17.37
C TYR A 23 -44.55 14.33 -17.01
N ILE A 24 -44.06 14.66 -15.82
CA ILE A 24 -42.74 14.17 -15.34
C ILE A 24 -42.78 12.65 -15.21
N ARG A 25 -43.84 12.09 -14.60
CA ARG A 25 -43.99 10.65 -14.41
C ARG A 25 -44.02 9.90 -15.74
N SER A 26 -44.78 10.37 -16.72
CA SER A 26 -44.89 9.73 -18.03
C SER A 26 -43.55 9.76 -18.78
N THR A 27 -42.90 10.92 -18.82
CA THR A 27 -41.59 11.12 -19.45
C THR A 27 -40.52 10.24 -18.80
N MET A 28 -40.47 10.22 -17.46
CA MET A 28 -39.52 9.39 -16.71
C MET A 28 -39.78 7.90 -16.91
N ARG A 29 -41.05 7.47 -16.97
CA ARG A 29 -41.42 6.08 -17.25
C ARG A 29 -40.87 5.65 -18.61
N ASP A 30 -41.03 6.48 -19.65
CA ASP A 30 -40.52 6.17 -20.99
C ASP A 30 -38.99 6.09 -21.02
N ASN A 31 -38.32 7.07 -20.41
CA ASN A 31 -36.86 7.09 -20.33
C ASN A 31 -36.29 5.90 -19.53
N MET A 32 -36.94 5.53 -18.43
CA MET A 32 -36.56 4.35 -17.64
C MET A 32 -36.84 3.04 -18.37
N GLN A 33 -37.92 2.96 -19.16
CA GLN A 33 -38.17 1.77 -19.97
C GLN A 33 -37.03 1.55 -20.97
N LEU A 34 -36.61 2.60 -21.67
CA LEU A 34 -35.47 2.53 -22.60
C LEU A 34 -34.16 2.16 -21.89
N PHE A 35 -33.95 2.72 -20.70
CA PHE A 35 -32.79 2.42 -19.86
C PHE A 35 -32.72 0.96 -19.43
N VAL A 36 -33.81 0.43 -18.86
CA VAL A 36 -33.91 -0.95 -18.40
C VAL A 36 -33.75 -1.91 -19.58
N ASN A 37 -34.37 -1.59 -20.73
CA ASN A 37 -34.19 -2.36 -21.96
C ASN A 37 -32.73 -2.42 -22.42
N ALA A 38 -31.96 -1.32 -22.26
CA ALA A 38 -30.54 -1.30 -22.56
C ALA A 38 -29.72 -2.09 -21.53
N LEU A 39 -30.10 -2.05 -20.25
CA LEU A 39 -29.44 -2.76 -19.17
C LEU A 39 -29.57 -4.28 -19.33
N TRP A 40 -30.74 -4.79 -19.71
CA TRP A 40 -30.97 -6.22 -19.94
C TRP A 40 -30.22 -6.78 -21.16
N LYS A 41 -29.75 -5.94 -22.07
CA LYS A 41 -28.91 -6.35 -23.22
C LYS A 41 -27.44 -6.58 -22.84
N LEU A 42 -27.01 -6.17 -21.64
CA LEU A 42 -25.63 -6.30 -21.20
C LEU A 42 -25.30 -7.76 -20.84
N PRO A 43 -24.03 -8.18 -20.97
CA PRO A 43 -23.61 -9.52 -20.59
C PRO A 43 -23.77 -9.73 -19.09
N ILE A 44 -24.48 -10.81 -18.73
CA ILE A 44 -24.79 -11.20 -17.37
C ILE A 44 -23.83 -12.34 -16.96
N GLU A 45 -23.20 -12.21 -15.80
CA GLU A 45 -22.34 -13.22 -15.21
C GLU A 45 -22.85 -13.64 -13.84
N ARG A 46 -22.60 -14.91 -13.47
CA ARG A 46 -22.85 -15.39 -12.11
C ARG A 46 -21.55 -15.38 -11.34
N LYS A 47 -21.51 -14.66 -10.21
CA LYS A 47 -20.41 -14.66 -9.25
C LYS A 47 -20.97 -14.95 -7.87
N ASP A 48 -20.43 -15.96 -7.21
CA ASP A 48 -20.78 -16.32 -5.82
C ASP A 48 -22.30 -16.40 -5.61
N ASP A 49 -22.99 -17.12 -6.49
CA ASP A 49 -24.46 -17.29 -6.55
C ASP A 49 -25.30 -16.02 -6.81
N VAL A 50 -24.67 -14.88 -7.14
CA VAL A 50 -25.35 -13.64 -7.52
C VAL A 50 -25.25 -13.38 -9.02
N ILE A 51 -26.36 -12.97 -9.62
CA ILE A 51 -26.46 -12.56 -11.02
C ILE A 51 -26.04 -11.09 -11.13
N VAL A 52 -24.96 -10.81 -11.86
CA VAL A 52 -24.39 -9.47 -12.00
C VAL A 52 -24.25 -9.12 -13.49
N ALA A 53 -24.70 -7.93 -13.88
CA ALA A 53 -24.47 -7.40 -15.22
C ALA A 53 -23.13 -6.65 -15.30
N LYS A 54 -22.35 -6.91 -16.35
CA LYS A 54 -21.11 -6.16 -16.61
C LYS A 54 -21.43 -4.80 -17.22
N LEU A 55 -21.19 -3.74 -16.46
CA LEU A 55 -21.34 -2.37 -16.94
C LEU A 55 -20.14 -1.94 -17.79
N PRO A 56 -20.36 -1.16 -18.87
CA PRO A 56 -19.27 -0.57 -19.63
C PRO A 56 -18.57 0.54 -18.83
N GLU A 57 -17.39 0.96 -19.27
CA GLU A 57 -16.66 2.07 -18.64
C GLU A 57 -17.47 3.37 -18.61
N ALA A 58 -17.15 4.23 -17.65
CA ALA A 58 -17.78 5.54 -17.50
C ALA A 58 -17.27 6.50 -18.60
N LYS A 59 -18.18 7.05 -19.41
CA LYS A 59 -17.83 8.01 -20.47
C LYS A 59 -17.83 9.48 -20.01
N THR A 60 -18.57 9.79 -18.94
CA THR A 60 -18.67 11.17 -18.44
C THR A 60 -17.38 11.53 -17.72
N ASN A 61 -16.67 12.54 -18.22
CA ASN A 61 -15.47 13.07 -17.58
C ASN A 61 -15.86 13.84 -16.32
N VAL A 62 -15.51 13.30 -15.17
CA VAL A 62 -15.72 13.96 -13.86
C VAL A 62 -14.38 14.49 -13.36
N PRO A 63 -14.30 15.73 -12.86
CA PRO A 63 -13.06 16.26 -12.31
C PRO A 63 -12.59 15.42 -11.11
N ARG A 64 -11.29 15.16 -11.05
CA ARG A 64 -10.70 14.41 -9.93
C ARG A 64 -10.68 15.29 -8.67
N ALA A 65 -11.13 14.72 -7.55
CA ALA A 65 -11.09 15.40 -6.25
C ALA A 65 -9.66 15.71 -5.76
N LYS A 66 -8.69 14.87 -6.13
CA LYS A 66 -7.28 15.02 -5.74
C LYS A 66 -6.41 15.11 -7.00
N PRO A 67 -5.29 15.86 -6.96
CA PRO A 67 -4.32 15.88 -8.05
C PRO A 67 -3.72 14.49 -8.28
N LEU A 68 -3.09 14.28 -9.44
CA LEU A 68 -2.39 13.01 -9.68
C LEU A 68 -1.25 12.89 -8.66
N PRO A 69 -0.99 11.68 -8.12
CA PRO A 69 0.15 11.48 -7.26
C PRO A 69 1.40 11.89 -8.04
N LYS A 70 2.13 12.89 -7.53
CA LYS A 70 3.37 13.34 -8.17
C LYS A 70 4.38 12.18 -8.17
N PRO A 71 5.17 12.01 -9.23
CA PRO A 71 6.24 11.01 -9.23
C PRO A 71 7.16 11.28 -8.04
N LYS A 72 7.52 10.22 -7.31
CA LYS A 72 8.38 10.35 -6.12
C LYS A 72 9.72 10.94 -6.55
N PRO A 73 10.16 12.06 -5.95
CA PRO A 73 11.47 12.60 -6.26
C PRO A 73 12.55 11.58 -5.89
N LEU A 74 13.61 11.52 -6.69
CA LEU A 74 14.76 10.66 -6.40
C LEU A 74 15.40 11.08 -5.08
N THR A 75 15.62 10.10 -4.20
CA THR A 75 16.33 10.33 -2.94
C THR A 75 17.80 10.62 -3.21
N LYS A 76 18.49 11.28 -2.26
CA LYS A 76 19.94 11.55 -2.38
C LYS A 76 20.73 10.26 -2.62
N TRP A 77 20.37 9.17 -1.95
CA TRP A 77 20.97 7.85 -2.16
C TRP A 77 20.72 7.29 -3.56
N GLN A 78 19.51 7.43 -4.11
CA GLN A 78 19.21 6.97 -5.47
C GLN A 78 20.01 7.74 -6.52
N LYS A 79 20.19 9.06 -6.34
CA LYS A 79 21.05 9.87 -7.22
C LYS A 79 22.51 9.41 -7.17
N PHE A 80 23.01 9.12 -5.97
CA PHE A 80 24.37 8.59 -5.78
C PHE A 80 24.53 7.18 -6.36
N ALA A 81 23.58 6.29 -6.12
CA ALA A 81 23.60 4.94 -6.66
C ALA A 81 23.57 4.96 -8.19
N GLN A 82 22.77 5.85 -8.79
CA GLN A 82 22.72 6.03 -10.24
C GLN A 82 24.04 6.57 -10.79
N SER A 83 24.65 7.58 -10.15
CA SER A 83 25.93 8.14 -10.62
C SER A 83 27.10 7.17 -10.47
N LYS A 84 27.04 6.26 -9.49
CA LYS A 84 28.05 5.22 -9.25
C LYS A 84 27.74 3.88 -9.94
N GLY A 85 26.61 3.76 -10.65
CA GLY A 85 26.21 2.51 -11.30
C GLY A 85 25.90 1.37 -10.31
N ILE A 86 25.53 1.68 -9.07
CA ILE A 86 25.22 0.69 -8.04
C ILE A 86 23.84 0.09 -8.31
N VAL A 87 23.81 -1.17 -8.73
CA VAL A 87 22.58 -1.93 -8.98
C VAL A 87 22.05 -2.49 -7.66
N LYS A 88 20.75 -2.28 -7.38
CA LYS A 88 20.10 -2.86 -6.21
C LYS A 88 19.76 -4.32 -6.48
N HIS A 89 20.45 -5.23 -5.80
CA HIS A 89 20.11 -6.65 -5.81
C HIS A 89 19.14 -6.99 -4.67
N LYS A 90 18.19 -7.90 -4.94
CA LYS A 90 17.36 -8.50 -3.89
C LYS A 90 18.28 -9.37 -3.04
N LYS A 91 18.26 -9.14 -1.73
CA LYS A 91 18.96 -10.00 -0.78
C LYS A 91 17.94 -10.83 -0.01
N ASP A 92 18.27 -12.08 0.28
CA ASP A 92 17.37 -12.99 0.99
C ASP A 92 17.23 -12.64 2.46
N LYS A 93 16.08 -13.02 3.02
CA LYS A 93 15.72 -12.74 4.40
C LYS A 93 16.46 -13.65 5.39
N PHE A 94 16.80 -14.86 4.94
CA PHE A 94 17.51 -15.86 5.73
C PHE A 94 18.96 -15.99 5.27
N GLU A 95 19.82 -16.24 6.24
CA GLU A 95 21.25 -16.42 6.07
C GLU A 95 21.65 -17.62 6.92
N TRP A 96 22.51 -18.47 6.36
CA TRP A 96 22.99 -19.66 7.04
C TRP A 96 23.95 -19.24 8.16
N ASP A 97 23.62 -19.61 9.39
CA ASP A 97 24.47 -19.37 10.55
C ASP A 97 25.35 -20.60 10.76
N GLU A 98 26.65 -20.48 10.47
CA GLU A 98 27.61 -21.59 10.59
C GLU A 98 27.79 -22.07 12.04
N ALA A 99 27.64 -21.17 13.01
CA ALA A 99 27.81 -21.49 14.43
C ALA A 99 26.63 -22.32 14.98
N ASN A 100 25.41 -21.99 14.57
CA ASN A 100 24.20 -22.67 15.02
C ASN A 100 23.70 -23.74 14.03
N LYS A 101 24.32 -23.86 12.84
CA LYS A 101 23.91 -24.75 11.73
C LYS A 101 22.42 -24.62 11.38
N GLU A 102 21.90 -23.40 11.41
CA GLU A 102 20.49 -23.10 11.18
C GLU A 102 20.32 -21.91 10.23
N TRP A 103 19.22 -21.89 9.47
CA TRP A 103 18.81 -20.72 8.70
C TRP A 103 18.19 -19.68 9.62
N ARG A 104 18.89 -18.56 9.81
CA ARG A 104 18.43 -17.48 10.70
C ARG A 104 18.17 -16.21 9.91
N ARG A 105 17.39 -15.30 10.47
CA ARG A 105 17.10 -14.03 9.81
C ARG A 105 18.36 -13.20 9.74
N ARG A 106 18.53 -12.43 8.66
CA ARG A 106 19.67 -11.50 8.54
C ARG A 106 19.64 -10.35 9.56
N TYR A 107 18.43 -9.91 9.93
CA TYR A 107 18.23 -8.79 10.84
C TYR A 107 17.13 -9.12 11.86
N GLY A 108 17.20 -8.50 13.05
CA GLY A 108 16.25 -8.68 14.14
C GLY A 108 16.72 -9.67 15.21
N TYR A 109 15.76 -10.16 16.01
CA TYR A 109 16.03 -11.10 17.11
C TYR A 109 16.60 -12.43 16.61
N LYS A 110 17.68 -12.91 17.25
CA LYS A 110 18.42 -14.13 16.87
C LYS A 110 18.88 -14.09 15.40
N LYS A 111 19.50 -12.98 14.99
CA LYS A 111 20.06 -12.85 13.64
C LYS A 111 21.20 -13.85 13.41
N ALA A 112 21.44 -14.21 12.15
CA ALA A 112 22.67 -14.90 11.76
C ALA A 112 23.89 -14.02 12.06
N ASN A 113 25.00 -14.64 12.50
CA ASN A 113 26.26 -13.97 12.86
C ASN A 113 26.07 -12.82 13.87
N ASP A 114 25.75 -13.19 15.12
CA ASP A 114 25.50 -12.23 16.21
C ASP A 114 26.74 -12.04 17.07
N ASP A 115 27.62 -11.12 16.64
CA ASP A 115 28.87 -10.74 17.32
C ASP A 115 28.68 -10.24 18.78
N SER A 116 27.42 -10.02 19.21
CA SER A 116 27.09 -9.59 20.58
C SER A 116 27.07 -10.73 21.62
N LYS A 117 27.15 -11.99 21.16
CA LYS A 117 27.20 -13.17 22.05
C LYS A 117 28.60 -13.73 22.22
N ASP A 118 29.57 -13.21 21.47
CA ASP A 118 30.95 -13.62 21.57
C ASP A 118 31.59 -12.99 22.80
N TRP A 119 32.15 -13.85 23.64
CA TRP A 119 32.79 -13.48 24.92
C TRP A 119 34.19 -12.87 24.71
N VAL A 120 34.75 -12.99 23.50
CA VAL A 120 35.98 -12.32 23.06
C VAL A 120 35.71 -11.60 21.76
N ILE A 121 36.05 -10.32 21.73
CA ILE A 121 36.07 -9.52 20.50
C ILE A 121 37.51 -9.04 20.32
N GLU A 122 38.15 -9.47 19.24
CA GLU A 122 39.51 -9.03 18.93
C GLU A 122 39.53 -7.53 18.60
N LEU A 123 40.49 -6.82 19.19
CA LEU A 123 40.68 -5.39 18.92
C LEU A 123 41.34 -5.23 17.55
N PRO A 124 40.77 -4.43 16.62
CA PRO A 124 41.42 -4.14 15.35
C PRO A 124 42.74 -3.41 15.63
N GLY A 125 43.82 -3.83 14.96
CA GLY A 125 45.22 -3.53 15.32
C GLY A 125 45.68 -2.06 15.34
N ASN A 126 44.77 -1.10 15.19
CA ASN A 126 45.02 0.34 15.31
C ASN A 126 44.18 1.03 16.39
N ALA A 127 43.49 0.28 17.26
CA ALA A 127 42.72 0.82 18.37
C ALA A 127 43.46 0.63 19.70
N GLU A 128 43.61 1.71 20.48
CA GLU A 128 44.18 1.63 21.82
C GLU A 128 43.26 0.86 22.77
N ALA A 129 43.80 -0.19 23.40
CA ALA A 129 43.04 -1.17 24.18
C ALA A 129 42.22 -0.58 25.34
N ALA A 130 42.69 0.54 25.92
CA ALA A 130 42.04 1.14 27.09
C ALA A 130 40.67 1.78 26.78
N VAL A 131 40.48 2.36 25.60
CA VAL A 131 39.24 3.07 25.24
C VAL A 131 38.12 2.09 24.85
N THR A 132 38.49 0.96 24.22
CA THR A 132 37.52 -0.03 23.74
C THR A 132 37.04 -0.98 24.84
N ILE A 133 37.91 -1.41 25.76
CA ILE A 133 37.50 -2.30 26.86
C ILE A 133 36.50 -1.62 27.80
N MET A 134 36.71 -0.34 28.11
CA MET A 134 35.78 0.41 28.98
C MET A 134 34.42 0.66 28.31
N THR A 135 34.39 0.96 27.02
CA THR A 135 33.13 1.23 26.30
C THR A 135 32.30 -0.03 26.06
N VAL A 136 32.94 -1.18 25.90
CA VAL A 136 32.26 -2.48 25.79
C VAL A 136 31.76 -2.93 27.17
N SER A 137 32.60 -2.88 28.21
CA SER A 137 32.23 -3.29 29.57
C SER A 137 31.10 -2.43 30.17
N LEU A 138 31.13 -1.11 29.98
CA LEU A 138 30.06 -0.22 30.44
C LEU A 138 28.73 -0.48 29.71
N LYS A 139 28.75 -0.87 28.43
CA LYS A 139 27.53 -1.26 27.70
C LYS A 139 26.92 -2.54 28.28
N TYR A 140 27.73 -3.55 28.61
CA TYR A 140 27.25 -4.80 29.21
C TYR A 140 26.75 -4.59 30.65
N CYS A 141 27.41 -3.76 31.46
CA CYS A 141 27.00 -3.48 32.83
C CYS A 141 25.70 -2.64 32.93
N LEU A 142 25.54 -1.61 32.09
CA LEU A 142 24.30 -0.82 32.03
C LEU A 142 23.11 -1.64 31.54
N PHE A 143 23.32 -2.57 30.60
CA PHE A 143 22.24 -3.44 30.12
C PHE A 143 21.76 -4.40 31.22
N HIS A 144 22.68 -4.95 32.02
CA HIS A 144 22.34 -5.87 33.10
C HIS A 144 21.65 -5.19 34.30
N LEU A 145 22.02 -3.93 34.59
CA LEU A 145 21.36 -3.11 35.62
C LEU A 145 19.95 -2.65 35.20
N LEU A 146 19.73 -2.33 33.93
CA LEU A 146 18.40 -1.95 33.40
C LEU A 146 17.43 -3.15 33.30
N THR A 147 17.93 -4.37 33.08
CA THR A 147 17.07 -5.57 33.07
C THR A 147 16.68 -6.06 34.47
N LEU A 148 17.48 -5.73 35.50
CA LEU A 148 17.19 -6.11 36.89
C LEU A 148 16.22 -5.14 37.59
N THR A 149 16.11 -3.89 37.13
CA THR A 149 15.17 -2.91 37.69
C THR A 149 13.76 -3.01 37.08
N SER A 150 13.59 -3.61 35.90
CA SER A 150 12.26 -3.86 35.29
C SER A 150 11.60 -5.19 35.69
N PHE A 151 12.23 -6.00 36.55
CA PHE A 151 11.67 -7.29 37.00
C PHE A 151 11.26 -7.32 38.49
N ASN A 152 11.26 -6.17 39.15
CA ASN A 152 10.80 -6.01 40.53
C ASN A 152 9.77 -4.87 40.62
N HIS A 153 8.66 -4.97 39.87
CA HIS A 153 7.32 -4.63 40.36
C HIS A 153 6.21 -5.16 39.44
#